data_AF-A0A8J4H3X7-F1
#
_entry.id   AF-A0A8J4H3X7-F1
#
_cell.length_a   1.000
_cell.length_b   1.000
_cell.length_c   1.000
_cell.angle_alpha   90.00
_cell.angle_beta   90.00
_cell.angle_gamma   90.00
#
_symmetry.space_group_name_H-M   'P 1'
#
loop_
_entity.id
_entity.type
_entity.pdbx_description
1 polymer ?
#
loop_
_entity_poly.entity_id
_entity_poly.type
_entity_poly.pdbx_seq_one_letter_code
_entity_poly.pdbx_strand_id
1 'polypeptide(L)'
;MYDEEERRGEIVDVHGNITNAERLDEFLSHINSGVEDRIRITTYTIEGDPINYDFTFDGQYVKYKYDNSRDKFGIKNVRSTTCMKMSKLTSHTMVEYKLDECFGENKEIGEQFSFVLNLDR
;
A
#
# COMPACT_ATOMS: atom_id res chain seq x y z
N MET A 1 4.45 -19.58 2.06
CA MET A 1 3.47 -19.42 3.15
C MET A 1 3.03 -17.97 3.10
N TYR A 2 2.29 -17.64 2.05
CA TYR A 2 1.68 -16.32 1.79
C TYR A 2 0.14 -16.42 1.84
N ASP A 3 -0.37 -17.66 1.76
CA ASP A 3 -1.77 -18.03 1.77
C ASP A 3 -2.54 -17.48 2.98
N GLU A 4 -1.88 -17.21 4.11
CA GLU A 4 -2.54 -16.64 5.28
C GLU A 4 -2.87 -15.16 5.07
N GLU A 5 -1.90 -14.37 4.58
CA GLU A 5 -2.09 -12.97 4.21
C GLU A 5 -3.15 -12.84 3.11
N GLU A 6 -3.07 -13.69 2.08
CA GLU A 6 -4.05 -13.73 0.99
C GLU A 6 -5.47 -14.06 1.50
N ARG A 7 -5.60 -15.08 2.36
CA ARG A 7 -6.90 -15.46 2.96
C ARG A 7 -7.46 -14.38 3.88
N ARG A 8 -6.62 -13.51 4.43
CA ARG A 8 -7.05 -12.35 5.23
C ARG A 8 -7.46 -11.16 4.37
N GLY A 9 -7.32 -11.25 3.05
CA GLY A 9 -7.66 -10.18 2.10
C GLY A 9 -6.58 -9.10 2.00
N GLU A 10 -5.35 -9.38 2.43
CA GLU A 10 -4.22 -8.48 2.18
C GLU A 10 -3.89 -8.47 0.68
N ILE A 11 -3.45 -7.33 0.17
CA ILE A 11 -2.85 -7.25 -1.17
C ILE A 11 -1.43 -7.79 -1.03
N VAL A 12 -1.15 -8.93 -1.64
CA VAL A 12 0.16 -9.58 -1.51
C VAL A 12 0.92 -9.44 -2.81
N ASP A 13 2.16 -8.94 -2.74
CA ASP A 13 3.07 -8.81 -3.88
C ASP A 13 4.33 -9.64 -3.67
N VAL A 14 4.42 -10.76 -4.37
CA VAL A 14 5.62 -11.60 -4.41
C VAL A 14 6.36 -11.37 -5.71
N HIS A 15 7.25 -10.37 -5.71
CA HIS A 15 8.10 -10.00 -6.86
C HIS A 15 7.30 -9.70 -8.15
N GLY A 16 6.17 -9.02 -7.98
CA GLY A 16 5.21 -8.63 -9.00
C GLY A 16 4.11 -9.65 -9.27
N ASN A 17 4.10 -10.80 -8.59
CA ASN A 17 2.92 -11.67 -8.57
C ASN A 17 1.97 -11.14 -7.51
N ILE A 18 0.95 -10.41 -7.94
CA ILE A 18 0.07 -9.65 -7.05
C ILE A 18 -1.28 -10.35 -6.93
N THR A 19 -1.74 -10.57 -5.70
CA THR A 19 -3.07 -11.09 -5.38
C THR A 19 -3.91 -10.05 -4.64
N ASN A 20 -5.24 -10.18 -4.74
CA ASN A 20 -6.23 -9.26 -4.17
C ASN A 20 -6.07 -7.79 -4.60
N ALA A 21 -5.50 -7.52 -5.78
CA ALA A 21 -5.22 -6.17 -6.28
C ALA A 21 -6.47 -5.29 -6.40
N GLU A 22 -7.64 -5.90 -6.60
CA GLU A 22 -8.95 -5.22 -6.64
C GLU A 22 -9.26 -4.44 -5.36
N ARG A 23 -8.68 -4.80 -4.21
CA ARG A 23 -8.82 -4.06 -2.95
C ARG A 23 -8.29 -2.63 -3.03
N LEU A 24 -7.35 -2.34 -3.93
CA LEU A 24 -6.85 -0.97 -4.13
C LEU A 24 -7.91 -0.06 -4.75
N ASP A 25 -8.63 -0.57 -5.75
CA ASP A 25 -9.72 0.17 -6.39
C ASP A 25 -10.91 0.32 -5.44
N GLU A 26 -11.24 -0.70 -4.65
CA GLU A 26 -12.27 -0.62 -3.61
C GLU A 26 -11.91 0.42 -2.53
N PHE A 27 -10.68 0.38 -2.01
CA PHE A 27 -10.21 1.35 -1.01
C PHE A 27 -10.22 2.79 -1.56
N LEU A 28 -9.79 2.99 -2.81
CA LEU A 28 -9.87 4.29 -3.46
C LEU A 28 -11.32 4.76 -3.63
N SER A 29 -12.25 3.85 -3.95
CA SER A 29 -13.69 4.17 -4.01
C SER A 29 -14.23 4.60 -2.64
N HIS A 30 -13.83 3.92 -1.57
CA HIS A 30 -14.18 4.26 -0.19
C HIS A 30 -13.63 5.63 0.23
N ILE A 31 -12.38 5.95 -0.12
CA ILE A 31 -11.82 7.30 0.08
C ILE A 31 -12.69 8.36 -0.62
N ASN A 32 -13.01 8.13 -1.90
CA ASN A 32 -13.79 9.09 -2.69
C ASN A 32 -15.23 9.27 -2.21
N SER A 33 -15.79 8.27 -1.52
CA SER A 33 -17.15 8.29 -0.99
C SER A 33 -17.23 8.63 0.50
N GLY A 34 -16.09 8.84 1.18
CA GLY A 34 -16.05 9.14 2.61
C GLY A 34 -16.39 7.93 3.50
N VAL A 35 -16.29 6.72 2.98
CA VAL A 35 -16.57 5.47 3.72
C VAL A 35 -15.28 4.99 4.39
N GLU A 36 -15.29 4.78 5.70
CA GLU A 36 -14.13 4.24 6.42
C GLU A 36 -13.72 2.86 5.88
N ASP A 37 -12.43 2.65 5.67
CA ASP A 37 -11.89 1.36 5.20
C ASP A 37 -10.41 1.21 5.62
N ARG A 38 -9.90 -0.01 5.50
CA ARG A 38 -8.50 -0.35 5.73
C ARG A 38 -8.04 -1.42 4.75
N ILE A 39 -6.81 -1.25 4.31
CA ILE A 39 -6.10 -2.25 3.52
C ILE A 39 -4.67 -2.37 4.01
N ARG A 40 -4.06 -3.51 3.71
CA ARG A 40 -2.62 -3.74 3.85
C ARG A 40 -2.09 -4.26 2.53
N ILE A 41 -0.96 -3.69 2.11
CA ILE A 41 -0.11 -4.27 1.09
C ILE A 41 1.07 -4.93 1.80
N THR A 42 1.35 -6.17 1.46
CA THR A 42 2.51 -6.91 1.94
C THR A 42 3.38 -7.30 0.75
N THR A 43 4.55 -6.69 0.64
CA THR A 43 5.56 -7.06 -0.36
C THR A 43 6.67 -7.87 0.28
N TYR A 44 7.41 -8.63 -0.51
CA TYR A 44 8.49 -9.49 -0.01
C TYR A 44 9.85 -9.11 -0.58
N THR A 45 10.88 -9.10 0.28
CA THR A 45 12.28 -9.03 -0.14
C THR A 45 12.68 -10.29 -0.89
N ILE A 46 13.83 -10.28 -1.58
CA ILE A 46 14.32 -11.46 -2.31
C ILE A 46 14.62 -12.65 -1.39
N GLU A 47 14.89 -12.37 -0.11
CA GLU A 47 15.08 -13.35 0.97
C GLU A 47 13.76 -13.87 1.55
N GLY A 48 12.63 -13.27 1.16
CA GLY A 48 11.29 -13.65 1.60
C GLY A 48 10.83 -12.99 2.90
N ASP A 49 11.47 -11.89 3.33
CA ASP A 49 11.02 -11.14 4.50
C ASP A 49 9.96 -10.09 4.08
N PRO A 50 8.88 -9.91 4.88
CA PRO A 50 7.79 -9.02 4.51
C PRO A 50 8.10 -7.55 4.81
N ILE A 51 7.64 -6.67 3.93
CA ILE A 51 7.52 -5.23 4.11
C ILE A 51 6.04 -4.88 4.04
N ASN A 52 5.50 -4.21 5.06
CA ASN A 52 4.10 -3.86 5.13
C ASN A 52 3.86 -2.37 4.88
N TYR A 53 2.78 -2.11 4.15
CA TYR A 53 2.22 -0.80 3.88
C TYR A 53 0.77 -0.83 4.36
N ASP A 54 0.52 -0.25 5.53
CA ASP A 54 -0.80 -0.20 6.16
C ASP A 54 -1.49 1.11 5.82
N PHE A 55 -2.75 1.03 5.39
CA PHE A 55 -3.59 2.19 5.11
C PHE A 55 -4.88 2.10 5.91
N THR A 56 -5.26 3.19 6.55
CA THR A 56 -6.56 3.34 7.21
C THR A 56 -7.13 4.68 6.83
N PHE A 57 -8.31 4.67 6.20
CA PHE A 57 -9.06 5.87 5.91
C PHE A 57 -10.15 6.05 6.97
N ASP A 58 -10.16 7.18 7.66
CA ASP A 58 -11.07 7.47 8.77
C ASP A 58 -12.28 8.34 8.36
N GLY A 59 -12.62 8.33 7.07
CA GLY A 59 -13.67 9.17 6.50
C GLY A 59 -13.19 10.57 6.09
N GLN A 60 -11.98 10.98 6.52
CA GLN A 60 -11.39 12.27 6.15
C GLN A 60 -9.95 12.16 5.67
N TYR A 61 -9.12 11.37 6.34
CA TYR A 61 -7.69 11.28 6.08
C TYR A 61 -7.23 9.83 5.92
N VAL A 62 -6.20 9.62 5.10
CA VAL A 62 -5.51 8.33 4.96
C VAL A 62 -4.30 8.31 5.89
N LYS A 63 -4.38 7.50 6.95
CA LYS A 63 -3.23 7.16 7.79
C LYS A 63 -2.42 6.08 7.10
N TYR A 64 -1.15 6.38 6.85
CA TYR A 64 -0.22 5.47 6.18
C TYR A 64 0.91 5.09 7.13
N LYS A 65 1.20 3.78 7.23
CA LYS A 65 2.35 3.26 7.97
C LYS A 65 3.18 2.33 7.09
N TYR A 66 4.48 2.59 7.06
CA TYR A 66 5.51 1.74 6.51
C TYR A 66 6.17 0.94 7.64
N ASP A 67 6.32 -0.37 7.44
CA ASP A 67 6.94 -1.26 8.43
C ASP A 67 7.77 -2.36 7.75
N ASN A 68 9.10 -2.23 7.79
CA ASN A 68 10.04 -3.29 7.40
C ASN A 68 10.72 -3.93 8.62
N SER A 69 10.13 -3.87 9.81
CA SER A 69 10.78 -4.39 11.04
C SER A 69 11.09 -5.89 10.99
N ARG A 70 10.41 -6.60 10.09
CA ARG A 70 10.57 -8.03 9.81
C ARG A 70 11.59 -8.36 8.71
N ASP A 71 12.08 -7.36 7.98
CA ASP A 71 13.26 -7.50 7.12
C ASP A 71 14.48 -7.77 7.99
N LYS A 72 15.06 -8.98 7.87
CA LYS A 72 16.18 -9.40 8.72
C LYS A 72 17.49 -8.74 8.33
N PHE A 73 17.64 -8.35 7.06
CA PHE A 73 18.91 -7.88 6.51
C PHE A 73 18.89 -6.38 6.20
N GLY A 74 17.72 -5.76 6.09
CA GLY A 74 17.54 -4.32 5.96
C GLY A 74 17.69 -3.54 7.26
N ILE A 75 17.87 -2.22 7.13
CA ILE A 75 17.78 -1.30 8.26
C ILE A 75 16.30 -1.20 8.67
N LYS A 76 16.00 -1.72 9.86
CA LYS A 76 14.64 -1.70 10.41
C LYS A 76 14.18 -0.28 10.63
N ASN A 77 12.98 -0.01 10.15
CA ASN A 77 12.39 1.30 10.12
C ASN A 77 10.86 1.18 10.16
N VAL A 78 10.24 1.88 11.10
CA VAL A 78 8.79 1.96 11.20
C VAL A 78 8.43 3.42 11.19
N ARG A 79 7.69 3.84 10.18
CA ARG A 79 7.35 5.26 9.96
C ARG A 79 5.89 5.38 9.61
N SER A 80 5.32 6.52 9.95
CA SER A 80 3.93 6.81 9.63
C SER A 80 3.77 8.27 9.27
N THR A 81 2.78 8.53 8.41
CA THR A 81 2.36 9.87 7.99
C THR A 81 0.86 9.86 7.75
N THR A 82 0.28 11.04 7.51
CA THR A 82 -1.12 11.20 7.11
C THR A 82 -1.18 11.89 5.76
N CYS A 83 -2.10 11.48 4.90
CA CYS A 83 -2.31 12.06 3.58
C CYS A 83 -3.79 12.37 3.37
N MET A 84 -4.11 13.40 2.60
CA MET A 84 -5.52 13.73 2.34
C MET A 84 -6.16 12.81 1.32
N LYS A 85 -5.37 12.26 0.38
CA LYS A 85 -5.90 11.53 -0.76
C LYS A 85 -5.02 10.36 -1.16
N MET A 86 -5.64 9.47 -1.93
CA MET A 86 -4.97 8.50 -2.77
C MET A 86 -5.41 8.76 -4.21
N SER A 87 -4.51 8.60 -5.18
CA SER A 87 -4.83 8.71 -6.60
C SER A 87 -4.39 7.48 -7.37
N LYS A 88 -4.98 7.33 -8.56
CA LYS A 88 -4.69 6.28 -9.52
C LYS A 88 -4.38 6.90 -10.88
N LEU A 89 -3.23 6.56 -11.45
CA LEU A 89 -2.89 6.82 -12.84
C LEU A 89 -2.99 5.52 -13.62
N THR A 90 -3.74 5.53 -14.73
CA THR A 90 -3.87 4.37 -15.61
C THR A 90 -3.26 4.70 -16.97
N SER A 91 -2.39 3.82 -17.46
CA SER A 91 -1.87 3.83 -18.82
C SER A 91 -2.33 2.57 -19.56
N HIS A 92 -1.85 2.38 -20.80
CA HIS A 92 -2.09 1.15 -21.54
C HIS A 92 -1.45 -0.09 -20.89
N THR A 93 -0.35 0.10 -20.16
CA THR A 93 0.55 -0.98 -19.72
C THR A 93 0.58 -1.14 -18.21
N MET A 94 0.10 -0.14 -17.45
CA MET A 94 0.15 -0.16 -16.00
C MET A 94 -0.97 0.64 -15.34
N VAL A 95 -1.20 0.32 -14.07
CA VAL A 95 -1.94 1.16 -13.13
C VAL A 95 -1.00 1.49 -11.97
N GLU A 96 -0.87 2.78 -11.65
CA GLU A 96 -0.04 3.27 -10.55
C GLU A 96 -0.92 3.94 -9.49
N TYR A 97 -0.75 3.54 -8.24
CA TYR A 97 -1.42 4.13 -7.07
C TYR A 97 -0.43 4.96 -6.25
N LYS A 98 -0.84 6.15 -5.82
CA LYS A 98 -0.03 7.10 -5.04
C LYS A 98 -0.80 7.69 -3.88
N LEU A 99 -0.07 8.15 -2.87
CA LEU A 99 -0.62 9.03 -1.84
C LEU A 99 -0.32 10.49 -2.21
N ASP A 100 -1.30 11.36 -1.98
CA ASP A 100 -1.19 12.77 -2.32
C ASP A 100 -1.49 13.66 -1.10
N GLU A 101 -0.92 14.86 -1.12
CA GLU A 101 -1.16 15.88 -0.11
C GLU A 101 -0.84 15.36 1.32
N CYS A 102 0.34 14.76 1.47
CA CYS A 102 0.82 14.22 2.74
C CYS A 102 1.37 15.30 3.68
N PHE A 103 1.14 15.13 4.98
CA PHE A 103 1.51 16.10 6.01
C PHE A 103 1.87 15.42 7.34
N GLY A 104 2.51 16.19 8.22
CA GLY A 104 3.04 15.72 9.50
C GLY A 104 4.51 15.30 9.43
N GLU A 105 4.96 14.62 10.48
CA GLU A 105 6.30 14.03 10.52
C GLU A 105 6.38 12.86 9.52
N ASN A 106 7.52 12.72 8.85
CA ASN A 106 7.75 11.71 7.81
C ASN A 106 6.87 11.85 6.55
N LYS A 107 6.32 13.02 6.22
CA LYS A 107 5.48 13.20 5.01
C LYS A 107 6.13 12.66 3.73
N GLU A 108 7.46 12.69 3.66
CA GLU A 108 8.23 12.19 2.53
C GLU A 108 8.02 10.70 2.27
N ILE A 109 7.72 9.87 3.29
CA ILE A 109 7.43 8.45 3.04
C ILE A 109 6.12 8.26 2.28
N GLY A 110 5.15 9.16 2.49
CA GLY A 110 3.89 9.16 1.75
C GLY A 110 4.08 9.72 0.34
N GLU A 111 4.80 10.83 0.20
CA GLU A 111 5.13 11.43 -1.10
C GLU A 111 5.97 10.50 -2.00
N GLN A 112 6.73 9.58 -1.41
CA GLN A 112 7.51 8.56 -2.12
C GLN A 112 6.76 7.25 -2.36
N PHE A 113 5.59 7.05 -1.74
CA PHE A 113 4.84 5.82 -1.91
C PHE A 113 4.30 5.72 -3.35
N SER A 114 4.58 4.60 -4.01
CA SER A 114 3.99 4.21 -5.28
C SER A 114 3.82 2.70 -5.32
N PHE A 115 2.65 2.24 -5.77
CA PHE A 115 2.38 0.83 -6.02
C PHE A 115 1.88 0.63 -7.46
N VAL A 116 2.55 -0.23 -8.21
CA VAL A 116 2.34 -0.37 -9.66
C VAL A 116 1.85 -1.78 -9.99
N LEU A 117 0.69 -1.85 -10.63
CA LEU A 117 0.17 -3.05 -11.29
C LEU A 117 0.58 -2.99 -12.77
N ASN A 118 1.24 -4.04 -13.27
CA ASN A 118 1.54 -4.16 -14.69
C ASN A 118 0.41 -4.92 -15.38
N LEU A 119 -0.15 -4.36 -16.45
CA LEU A 119 -1.28 -4.92 -17.20
C LEU A 119 -0.86 -5.90 -18.31
N ASP A 120 0.40 -5.82 -18.77
CA ASP A 120 0.93 -6.61 -19.88
C ASP A 120 1.54 -7.96 -19.43
N ARG A 121 1.16 -8.48 -18.26
CA ARG A 121 1.69 -9.74 -17.73
C ARG A 121 0.85 -10.95 -18.13
#